data_AF-X1E6J9-F1
#
_entry.id   AF-X1E6J9-F1
#
_cell.length_a   1.000
_cell.length_b   1.000
_cell.length_c   1.000
_cell.angle_alpha   90.00
_cell.angle_beta   90.00
_cell.angle_gamma   90.00
#
_symmetry.space_group_name_H-M   'P 1'
#
loop_
_entity.id
_entity.type
_entity.pdbx_description
1 polymer ?
#
loop_
_entity_poly.entity_id
_entity_poly.type
_entity_poly.pdbx_seq_one_letter_code
_entity_poly.pdbx_strand_id
1 'polypeptide(L)'
;MLVDDIKRRLDIIDIAKQAGLELKKQSSRLYKTKCIFHNDIKTPNLFFYPDTNTFKCYACGKHGDAINFYAELHHISNKQAIKELKTTININS
;
A
#
# COMPACT_ATOMS: atom_id res chain seq x y z
N MET A 1 -2.41 18.34 11.02
CA MET A 1 -2.59 16.89 10.82
C MET A 1 -1.31 16.14 11.16
N LEU A 2 -1.35 15.28 12.16
CA LEU A 2 -0.22 14.44 12.59
C LEU A 2 -0.07 13.25 11.63
N VAL A 3 1.10 12.59 11.65
CA VAL A 3 1.35 11.41 10.81
C VAL A 3 0.40 10.25 11.17
N ASP A 4 0.08 10.08 12.44
CA ASP A 4 -0.83 9.03 12.90
C ASP A 4 -2.29 9.23 12.42
N ASP A 5 -2.70 10.47 12.20
CA ASP A 5 -4.04 10.77 11.66
C ASP A 5 -4.13 10.39 10.17
N ILE A 6 -3.03 10.59 9.43
CA ILE A 6 -2.91 10.15 8.04
C ILE A 6 -2.99 8.63 7.98
N LYS A 7 -2.21 7.94 8.83
CA LYS A 7 -2.20 6.47 8.88
C LYS A 7 -3.58 5.88 9.20
N ARG A 8 -4.37 6.55 10.04
CA ARG A 8 -5.74 6.12 10.39
C ARG A 8 -6.76 6.33 9.27
N ARG A 9 -6.53 7.29 8.37
CA ARG A 9 -7.43 7.60 7.25
C ARG A 9 -7.07 6.86 5.96
N LEU A 10 -5.85 6.36 5.85
CA LEU A 10 -5.41 5.61 4.68
C LEU A 10 -5.80 4.15 4.80
N ASP A 11 -6.47 3.63 3.78
CA ASP A 11 -6.68 2.20 3.59
C ASP A 11 -5.72 1.71 2.50
N ILE A 12 -4.80 0.81 2.88
CA ILE A 12 -3.82 0.21 1.95
C ILE A 12 -4.51 -0.55 0.81
N ILE A 13 -5.69 -1.11 1.04
CA ILE A 13 -6.48 -1.79 0.00
C ILE A 13 -6.97 -0.78 -1.03
N ASP A 14 -7.42 0.39 -0.60
CA ASP A 14 -7.86 1.43 -1.52
C ASP A 14 -6.69 2.05 -2.29
N ILE A 15 -5.53 2.24 -1.66
CA ILE A 15 -4.31 2.65 -2.38
C ILE A 15 -3.94 1.60 -3.44
N ALA A 16 -3.98 0.31 -3.09
CA ALA A 16 -3.69 -0.76 -4.03
C ALA A 16 -4.70 -0.84 -5.19
N LYS A 17 -5.99 -0.60 -4.95
CA LYS A 17 -7.01 -0.50 -6.01
C LYS A 17 -6.77 0.72 -6.91
N GLN A 18 -6.47 1.88 -6.33
CA GLN A 18 -6.16 3.11 -7.09
C GLN A 18 -4.91 2.94 -7.96
N ALA A 19 -3.95 2.12 -7.51
CA ALA A 19 -2.80 1.71 -8.30
C ALA A 19 -3.12 0.73 -9.44
N GLY A 20 -4.39 0.34 -9.61
CA GLY A 20 -4.83 -0.60 -10.64
C GLY A 20 -4.48 -2.05 -10.36
N LEU A 21 -4.16 -2.41 -9.11
CA LEU A 21 -3.80 -3.79 -8.78
C LEU A 21 -5.03 -4.69 -8.72
N GLU A 22 -4.97 -5.82 -9.43
CA GLU A 22 -5.97 -6.88 -9.33
C GLU A 22 -5.80 -7.63 -8.00
N LEU A 23 -6.55 -7.22 -6.99
CA LEU A 23 -6.53 -7.83 -5.67
C LEU A 23 -7.39 -9.09 -5.64
N LYS A 24 -6.75 -10.26 -5.48
CA LYS A 24 -7.45 -11.51 -5.20
C LYS A 24 -7.66 -11.64 -3.69
N LYS A 25 -8.92 -11.57 -3.26
CA LYS A 25 -9.30 -11.85 -1.87
C LYS A 25 -8.98 -13.31 -1.52
N GLN A 26 -8.29 -13.54 -0.41
CA GLN A 26 -8.06 -14.89 0.15
C GLN A 26 -8.95 -15.14 1.36
N SER A 27 -9.19 -14.09 2.16
CA SER A 27 -10.13 -14.08 3.27
C SER A 27 -10.61 -12.64 3.52
N SER A 28 -11.45 -12.41 4.54
CA SER A 28 -11.80 -11.04 4.96
C SER A 28 -10.59 -10.21 5.37
N ARG A 29 -9.50 -10.86 5.81
CA ARG A 29 -8.31 -10.24 6.40
C ARG A 29 -7.06 -10.34 5.52
N LEU A 30 -7.20 -10.82 4.29
CA LEU A 30 -6.04 -11.08 3.43
C LEU A 30 -6.40 -10.93 1.95
N TYR A 31 -5.62 -10.10 1.27
CA TYR A 31 -5.63 -9.97 -0.19
C TYR A 31 -4.25 -10.31 -0.73
N LYS A 32 -4.19 -10.78 -1.98
CA LYS A 32 -2.92 -11.01 -2.67
C LYS A 32 -2.98 -10.56 -4.13
N THR A 33 -1.84 -10.19 -4.68
CA THR A 33 -1.67 -9.85 -6.09
C THR A 33 -0.25 -10.12 -6.57
N LYS A 34 0.00 -9.92 -7.87
CA LYS A 34 1.34 -9.95 -8.45
C LYS A 34 2.13 -8.77 -7.91
N CYS A 35 3.39 -9.01 -7.55
CA CYS A 35 4.22 -7.93 -7.05
C CYS A 35 4.59 -7.00 -8.20
N ILE A 36 4.39 -5.69 -8.00
CA ILE A 36 4.79 -4.65 -8.95
C ILE A 36 6.21 -4.12 -8.69
N PHE A 37 6.86 -4.57 -7.62
CA PHE A 37 8.16 -4.05 -7.21
C PHE A 37 9.35 -4.85 -7.71
N HIS A 38 9.12 -5.95 -8.41
CA HIS A 38 10.17 -6.76 -9.03
C HIS A 38 9.62 -7.50 -10.26
N ASN A 39 10.52 -8.00 -11.10
CA ASN A 39 10.16 -8.54 -12.41
C ASN A 39 9.61 -9.98 -12.38
N ASP A 40 9.64 -10.66 -11.23
CA ASP A 40 9.07 -12.01 -11.10
C ASP A 40 7.57 -11.97 -10.76
N ILE A 41 6.77 -11.92 -11.82
CA ILE A 41 5.31 -11.79 -11.74
C ILE A 41 4.56 -13.13 -11.89
N LYS A 42 5.27 -14.26 -11.96
CA LYS A 42 4.65 -15.59 -12.20
C LYS A 42 3.75 -15.99 -11.04
N THR A 43 4.17 -15.69 -9.81
CA THR A 43 3.44 -16.06 -8.61
C THR A 43 2.99 -14.81 -7.85
N PRO A 44 1.70 -14.70 -7.47
CA PRO A 44 1.21 -13.59 -6.66
C PRO A 44 1.80 -13.68 -5.26
N ASN A 45 2.91 -12.99 -5.05
CA ASN A 45 3.69 -12.99 -3.82
C ASN A 45 3.51 -11.71 -2.99
N LEU A 46 2.74 -10.73 -3.47
CA LEU A 46 2.45 -9.49 -2.75
C LEU A 46 1.12 -9.64 -2.00
N PHE A 47 1.17 -9.53 -0.68
CA PHE A 47 0.04 -9.71 0.22
C PHE A 47 -0.28 -8.40 0.93
N PHE A 48 -1.57 -8.16 1.17
CA PHE A 48 -2.09 -7.03 1.91
C PHE A 48 -2.94 -7.53 3.09
N TYR A 49 -2.70 -6.94 4.25
CA TYR A 49 -3.36 -7.24 5.51
C TYR A 49 -4.15 -6.00 5.95
N PRO A 50 -5.47 -5.94 5.71
CA PRO A 50 -6.29 -4.78 6.04
C PRO A 50 -6.30 -4.46 7.54
N ASP A 51 -6.37 -5.50 8.39
CA ASP A 51 -6.45 -5.36 9.85
C ASP A 51 -5.26 -4.59 10.44
N THR A 52 -4.06 -4.81 9.88
CA THR A 52 -2.83 -4.14 10.30
C THR A 52 -2.44 -2.98 9.37
N ASN A 53 -3.18 -2.78 8.28
CA ASN A 53 -2.91 -1.79 7.24
C ASN A 53 -1.48 -1.88 6.65
N THR A 54 -1.00 -3.11 6.41
CA THR A 54 0.37 -3.40 5.95
C THR A 54 0.39 -4.28 4.71
N PHE A 55 1.51 -4.25 3.98
CA PHE A 55 1.81 -5.16 2.89
C PHE A 55 3.11 -5.93 3.13
N LYS A 56 3.24 -7.08 2.46
CA LYS A 56 4.49 -7.83 2.36
C LYS A 56 4.56 -8.60 1.06
N CYS A 57 5.68 -8.47 0.36
CA CYS A 57 6.06 -9.38 -0.71
C CYS A 57 7.01 -10.44 -0.19
N TYR A 58 6.61 -11.71 -0.27
CA TYR A 58 7.45 -12.82 0.19
C TYR A 58 8.56 -13.22 -0.79
N ALA A 59 8.53 -12.73 -2.03
CA ALA A 59 9.57 -13.01 -3.03
C ALA A 59 10.71 -11.98 -2.99
N CYS A 60 10.40 -10.67 -2.95
CA CYS A 60 11.43 -9.63 -2.93
C CYS A 60 11.68 -8.99 -1.56
N GLY A 61 10.93 -9.40 -0.52
CA GLY A 61 11.12 -8.94 0.85
C GLY A 61 10.57 -7.53 1.16
N LYS A 62 10.09 -6.78 0.17
CA LYS A 62 9.47 -5.47 0.41
C LYS A 62 8.24 -5.60 1.30
N HIS A 63 8.15 -4.73 2.29
CA HIS A 63 7.09 -4.71 3.29
C HIS A 63 6.98 -3.31 3.89
N GLY A 64 5.86 -3.05 4.57
CA GLY A 64 5.64 -1.79 5.26
C GLY A 64 4.17 -1.47 5.44
N ASP A 65 3.89 -0.27 5.91
CA ASP A 65 2.52 0.25 6.05
C ASP A 65 2.01 0.91 4.74
N ALA A 66 0.80 1.46 4.78
CA ALA A 66 0.18 2.17 3.67
C ALA A 66 1.05 3.31 3.10
N ILE A 67 1.83 4.01 3.94
CA ILE A 67 2.71 5.10 3.49
C ILE A 67 3.91 4.53 2.76
N ASN A 68 4.52 3.47 3.30
CA ASN A 68 5.61 2.78 2.63
C ASN A 68 5.16 2.23 1.27
N PHE A 69 3.96 1.67 1.20
CA PHE A 69 3.40 1.17 -0.05
C PHE A 69 3.23 2.28 -1.09
N TYR A 70 2.65 3.41 -0.68
CA TYR A 70 2.51 4.59 -1.55
C TYR A 70 3.87 5.13 -2.00
N ALA A 71 4.83 5.24 -1.09
CA ALA A 71 6.17 5.72 -1.40
C ALA A 71 6.87 4.82 -2.45
N GLU A 72 6.76 3.50 -2.28
CA GLU A 72 7.31 2.51 -3.20
C GLU A 72 6.62 2.53 -4.57
N LEU A 73 5.29 2.67 -4.59
CA LEU A 73 4.49 2.79 -5.81
C LEU A 73 4.87 4.03 -6.63
N HIS A 74 5.09 5.16 -5.96
CA HIS A 74 5.41 6.44 -6.59
C HIS A 74 6.92 6.67 -6.77
N HIS A 75 7.77 5.74 -6.34
CA HIS A 75 9.23 5.88 -6.36
C HIS A 75 9.73 7.15 -5.65
N ILE A 76 9.09 7.50 -4.52
CA ILE A 76 9.42 8.67 -3.72
C ILE A 76 9.85 8.28 -2.30
N SER A 77 10.44 9.21 -1.57
CA SER A 77 10.76 8.99 -0.15
C SER A 77 9.49 8.97 0.71
N ASN A 78 9.53 8.27 1.85
CA ASN A 78 8.44 8.28 2.84
C ASN A 78 8.06 9.72 3.26
N LYS A 79 9.03 10.64 3.34
CA LYS A 79 8.76 12.04 3.69
C LYS A 79 7.96 12.77 2.61
N GLN A 80 8.25 12.50 1.33
CA GLN A 80 7.48 13.03 0.20
C GLN A 80 6.08 12.41 0.16
N ALA A 81 5.97 11.09 0.33
CA ALA A 81 4.69 10.39 0.41
C ALA A 81 3.78 11.01 1.50
N ILE A 82 4.32 11.26 2.70
CA ILE A 82 3.57 11.93 3.77
C ILE A 82 3.09 13.33 3.34
N LYS A 83 3.91 14.10 2.61
CA LYS A 83 3.54 15.45 2.15
C LYS A 83 2.42 15.41 1.10
N GLU A 84 2.48 14.46 0.17
CA GLU A 84 1.47 14.27 -0.87
C GLU A 84 0.16 13.76 -0.27
N LEU A 85 0.23 12.71 0.56
CA LEU A 85 -0.93 12.14 1.25
C LEU A 85 -1.61 13.16 2.18
N LYS A 86 -0.83 14.06 2.83
CA LYS A 86 -1.38 15.19 3.58
C LYS A 86 -2.26 16.08 2.71
N THR A 87 -1.82 16.34 1.49
CA THR A 87 -2.51 17.24 0.57
C THR A 87 -3.77 16.58 0.02
N THR A 88 -3.68 15.30 -0.38
CA THR A 88 -4.81 14.52 -0.90
C THR A 88 -5.94 14.35 0.13
N ILE A 89 -5.61 14.08 1.40
CA ILE A 89 -6.63 13.94 2.46
C ILE A 89 -7.30 15.27 2.76
N ASN A 90 -6.57 16.39 2.69
CA ASN A 90 -7.11 17.72 2.97
C ASN A 90 -8.01 18.26 1.85
N ILE A 91 -7.84 17.78 0.61
CA ILE A 91 -8.70 18.15 -0.54
C ILE A 91 -10.03 17.38 -0.51
N ASN A 92 -10.05 16.17 0.06
CA ASN A 92 -11.25 15.33 0.15
C ASN A 92 -11.97 15.42 1.51
N SER A 93 -11.65 16.44 2.33
CA SER A 93 -12.32 16.71 3.62
C SER A 93 -13.19 17.96 3.54
#